data_AF-A0A8T1BNP2-F1
#
_entry.id   AF-A0A8T1BNP2-F1
#
_cell.length_a   1.000
_cell.length_b   1.000
_cell.length_c   1.000
_cell.angle_alpha   90.00
_cell.angle_beta   90.00
_cell.angle_gamma   90.00
#
_symmetry.space_group_name_H-M   'P 1'
#
loop_
_entity.id
_entity.type
_entity.pdbx_description
1 polymer ?
#
loop_
_entity_poly.entity_id
_entity_poly.type
_entity_poly.pdbx_seq_one_letter_code
_entity_poly.pdbx_strand_id
1 'polypeptide(L)'
;MPARRKSVELSLKRQAIDWIATEGGGVPSRAEAPFRQRGWRVKAACFRRWWRQRDEILAATGSRRRLQGAGRRPVLGEAEDTLVNLIYDRRLKKEKGTRNWIAAQARLMFHESRTEEEHEEHPIRFAASNPWVTAFMQSKNLSLRRHSVVKKSIGKYGFHDDPDDWFITRHDVYDAQFRQAWSAASLDDQAADSSGANEDEVDELLDAFDEVWIED
;
A
#
# COMPACT_ATOMS: atom_id res chain seq x y z
N MET A 1 8.74 -9.01 -36.52
CA MET A 1 8.14 -8.54 -35.25
C MET A 1 6.79 -7.89 -35.54
N PRO A 2 5.65 -8.38 -35.00
CA PRO A 2 4.37 -7.72 -35.23
C PRO A 2 4.35 -6.34 -34.56
N ALA A 3 3.76 -5.36 -35.25
CA ALA A 3 3.68 -3.98 -34.79
C ALA A 3 2.94 -3.89 -33.44
N ARG A 4 3.66 -3.50 -32.38
CA ARG A 4 3.05 -3.25 -31.07
C ARG A 4 2.10 -2.04 -31.16
N ARG A 5 0.85 -2.25 -30.75
CA ARG A 5 -0.13 -1.16 -30.54
C ARG A 5 0.39 -0.24 -29.44
N LYS A 6 0.80 0.98 -29.79
CA LYS A 6 1.16 2.03 -28.83
C LYS A 6 -0.11 2.76 -28.40
N SER A 7 -0.31 2.94 -27.10
CA SER A 7 -1.36 3.82 -26.59
C SER A 7 -1.00 5.27 -26.91
N VAL A 8 -1.98 6.02 -27.38
CA VAL A 8 -1.83 7.43 -27.73
C VAL A 8 -2.25 8.30 -26.54
N GLU A 9 -1.40 9.25 -26.16
CA GLU A 9 -1.66 10.20 -25.08
C GLU A 9 -2.83 11.12 -25.39
N LEU A 10 -3.56 11.58 -24.36
CA LEU A 10 -4.69 12.49 -24.55
C LEU A 10 -4.26 13.83 -25.15
N SER A 11 -3.04 14.30 -24.85
CA SER A 11 -2.45 15.51 -25.45
C SER A 11 -2.44 15.46 -26.97
N LEU A 12 -2.00 14.35 -27.56
CA LEU A 12 -1.98 14.17 -29.01
C LEU A 12 -3.39 14.09 -29.59
N LYS A 13 -4.33 13.45 -28.88
CA LYS A 13 -5.73 13.41 -29.32
C LYS A 13 -6.35 14.80 -29.32
N ARG A 14 -6.03 15.64 -28.34
CA ARG A 14 -6.47 17.04 -28.29
C ARG A 14 -5.90 17.86 -29.43
N GLN A 15 -4.60 17.76 -29.69
CA GLN A 15 -3.98 18.42 -30.85
C GLN A 15 -4.65 17.99 -32.17
N ALA A 16 -4.99 16.70 -32.29
CA ALA A 16 -5.72 16.23 -33.47
C ALA A 16 -7.14 16.78 -33.56
N ILE A 17 -7.87 16.86 -32.45
CA ILE A 17 -9.22 17.44 -32.40
C ILE A 17 -9.17 18.93 -32.73
N ASP A 18 -8.25 19.67 -32.13
CA ASP A 18 -8.07 21.11 -32.36
C ASP A 18 -7.71 21.39 -33.83
N TRP A 19 -6.78 20.61 -34.40
CA TRP A 19 -6.45 20.68 -35.82
C TRP A 19 -7.66 20.36 -36.72
N ILE A 20 -8.46 19.34 -36.38
CA ILE A 20 -9.67 19.01 -37.16
C ILE A 20 -10.68 20.16 -37.10
N ALA A 21 -10.81 20.84 -35.97
CA ALA A 21 -11.74 21.95 -35.77
C ALA A 21 -11.31 23.22 -36.52
N THR A 22 -10.01 23.54 -36.53
CA THR A 22 -9.47 24.78 -37.12
C THR A 22 -9.06 24.61 -38.57
N GLU A 23 -8.07 23.76 -38.85
CA GLU A 23 -7.48 23.56 -40.18
C GLU A 23 -8.22 22.50 -41.01
N GLY A 24 -8.82 21.50 -40.36
CA GLY A 24 -9.47 20.36 -41.00
C GLY A 24 -10.91 20.61 -41.46
N GLY A 25 -11.49 21.78 -41.14
CA GLY A 25 -12.88 22.13 -41.48
C GLY A 25 -13.91 21.14 -40.92
N GLY A 26 -13.62 20.52 -39.77
CA GLY A 26 -14.48 19.53 -39.14
C GLY A 26 -14.43 18.12 -39.76
N VAL A 27 -13.53 17.86 -40.72
CA VAL A 27 -13.43 16.55 -41.39
C VAL A 27 -12.29 15.70 -40.80
N PRO A 28 -12.58 14.65 -39.99
CA PRO A 28 -11.54 13.94 -39.24
C PRO A 28 -10.56 13.15 -40.11
N SER A 29 -10.98 12.71 -41.30
CA SER A 29 -10.13 11.95 -42.22
C SER A 29 -8.97 12.79 -42.78
N ARG A 30 -9.11 14.12 -42.82
CA ARG A 30 -8.07 15.02 -43.33
C ARG A 30 -6.85 15.10 -42.41
N ALA A 31 -7.01 14.75 -41.12
CA ALA A 31 -5.92 14.75 -40.15
C ALA A 31 -4.85 13.67 -40.42
N GLU A 32 -5.14 12.67 -41.26
CA GLU A 32 -4.20 11.57 -41.49
C GLU A 32 -2.90 12.02 -42.18
N ALA A 33 -2.98 12.91 -43.19
CA ALA A 33 -1.81 13.41 -43.91
C ALA A 33 -0.85 14.27 -43.04
N PRO A 34 -1.31 15.33 -42.35
CA PRO A 34 -0.44 16.19 -41.53
C PRO A 34 0.14 15.45 -40.33
N PHE A 35 -0.63 14.59 -39.65
CA PHE A 35 -0.10 13.82 -38.53
C PHE A 35 0.88 12.74 -38.98
N ARG A 36 0.72 12.17 -40.18
CA ARG A 36 1.71 11.28 -40.79
C ARG A 36 3.02 12.00 -41.11
N GLN A 37 2.97 13.22 -41.63
CA GLN A 37 4.16 14.05 -41.87
C GLN A 37 4.90 14.37 -40.56
N ARG A 38 4.15 14.60 -39.47
CA ARG A 38 4.69 14.78 -38.10
C ARG A 38 5.20 13.48 -37.45
N GLY A 39 5.26 12.36 -38.19
CA GLY A 39 5.78 11.06 -37.71
C GLY A 39 4.74 10.15 -37.04
N TRP A 40 3.48 10.56 -36.97
CA TRP A 40 2.42 9.78 -36.32
C TRP A 40 1.66 8.92 -37.32
N ARG A 41 1.86 7.60 -37.26
CA ARG A 41 1.17 6.62 -38.12
C ARG A 41 -0.19 6.21 -37.52
N VAL A 42 -1.14 7.15 -37.49
CA VAL A 42 -2.52 6.93 -37.05
C VAL A 42 -3.44 6.86 -38.28
N LYS A 43 -4.34 5.87 -38.35
CA LYS A 43 -5.30 5.72 -39.46
C LYS A 43 -6.50 6.68 -39.29
N ALA A 44 -7.13 7.13 -40.38
CA ALA A 44 -8.37 7.94 -40.37
C ALA A 44 -9.46 7.42 -39.42
N ALA A 45 -9.60 6.10 -39.28
CA ALA A 45 -10.58 5.49 -38.38
C ALA A 45 -10.39 5.89 -36.90
N CYS A 46 -9.16 6.12 -36.47
CA CYS A 46 -8.85 6.58 -35.11
C CYS A 46 -9.25 8.04 -34.91
N PHE A 47 -8.95 8.92 -35.88
CA PHE A 47 -9.34 10.32 -35.85
C PHE A 47 -10.87 10.49 -35.83
N ARG A 48 -11.61 9.72 -36.65
CA ARG A 48 -13.08 9.69 -36.59
C ARG A 48 -13.63 9.25 -35.23
N ARG A 49 -12.95 8.31 -34.57
CA ARG A 49 -13.34 7.88 -33.21
C ARG A 49 -13.08 8.98 -32.19
N TRP A 50 -11.92 9.63 -32.24
CA TRP A 50 -11.61 10.73 -31.32
C TRP A 50 -12.50 11.94 -31.53
N TRP A 51 -12.90 12.23 -32.77
CA TRP A 51 -13.84 13.31 -33.07
C TRP A 51 -15.25 13.05 -32.50
N ARG A 52 -15.71 11.80 -32.49
CA ARG A 52 -16.97 11.42 -31.83
C ARG A 52 -16.89 11.56 -30.30
N GLN A 53 -15.74 11.26 -29.71
CA GLN A 53 -15.48 11.37 -28.28
C GLN A 53 -14.81 12.71 -27.89
N ARG A 54 -14.94 13.75 -28.73
CA ARG A 54 -14.13 14.97 -28.61
C ARG A 54 -14.39 15.70 -27.30
N ASP A 55 -15.65 15.75 -26.88
CA ASP A 55 -16.07 16.45 -25.67
C ASP A 55 -15.47 15.77 -24.43
N GLU A 56 -15.49 14.43 -24.39
CA GLU A 56 -14.85 13.64 -23.32
C GLU A 56 -13.31 13.80 -23.31
N ILE A 57 -12.68 13.89 -24.47
CA ILE A 57 -11.21 14.03 -24.61
C ILE A 57 -10.74 15.44 -24.21
N LEU A 58 -11.54 16.46 -24.52
CA LEU A 58 -11.30 17.86 -24.14
C LEU A 58 -11.56 18.07 -22.64
N ALA A 59 -12.63 17.50 -22.09
CA ALA A 59 -13.00 17.61 -20.67
C ALA A 59 -12.08 16.82 -19.73
N ALA A 60 -11.42 15.77 -20.20
CA ALA A 60 -10.44 15.05 -19.38
C ALA A 60 -9.31 16.01 -18.91
N THR A 61 -8.71 15.77 -17.75
CA THR A 61 -7.60 16.60 -17.24
C THR A 61 -6.30 15.78 -17.15
N GLY A 62 -5.15 16.41 -17.44
CA GLY A 62 -3.81 15.84 -17.26
C GLY A 62 -3.21 15.04 -18.44
N SER A 63 -2.03 14.46 -18.23
CA SER A 63 -1.23 13.68 -19.22
C SER A 63 -1.69 12.22 -19.38
N ARG A 64 -2.93 11.91 -19.00
CA ARG A 64 -3.44 10.53 -18.96
C ARG A 64 -3.52 9.93 -20.37
N ARG A 65 -3.33 8.61 -20.49
CA ARG A 65 -3.42 7.90 -21.79
C ARG A 65 -4.83 7.40 -22.15
N ARG A 66 -5.77 7.41 -21.18
CA ARG A 66 -7.13 6.87 -21.31
C ARG A 66 -8.16 7.80 -20.64
N LEU A 67 -9.38 7.81 -21.16
CA LEU A 67 -10.54 8.50 -20.56
C LEU A 67 -10.92 7.84 -19.23
N GLN A 68 -11.56 8.59 -18.34
CA GLN A 68 -12.12 8.06 -17.09
C GLN A 68 -13.17 6.99 -17.44
N GLY A 69 -13.10 5.82 -16.79
CA GLY A 69 -13.98 4.68 -17.11
C GLY A 69 -13.57 3.84 -18.33
N ALA A 70 -12.60 4.28 -19.16
CA ALA A 70 -12.06 3.46 -20.27
C ALA A 70 -11.03 2.38 -19.82
N GLY A 71 -11.02 2.10 -18.51
CA GLY A 71 -10.35 0.96 -17.91
C GLY A 71 -11.24 -0.28 -17.95
N ARG A 72 -10.70 -1.43 -17.55
CA ARG A 72 -11.55 -2.59 -17.26
C ARG A 72 -12.44 -2.21 -16.08
N ARG A 73 -13.76 -2.38 -16.20
CA ARG A 73 -14.67 -2.27 -15.05
C ARG A 73 -14.17 -3.21 -13.94
N PRO A 74 -14.03 -2.73 -12.70
CA PRO A 74 -13.66 -3.59 -11.58
C PRO A 74 -14.69 -4.72 -11.44
N VAL A 75 -14.24 -5.92 -11.10
CA VAL A 75 -15.11 -7.12 -11.11
C VAL A 75 -16.05 -7.12 -9.92
N LEU A 76 -15.63 -6.51 -8.80
CA LEU A 76 -16.38 -6.50 -7.55
C LEU A 76 -17.08 -5.15 -7.26
N GLY A 77 -16.96 -4.13 -8.12
CA GLY A 77 -17.63 -2.84 -7.92
C GLY A 77 -17.41 -2.26 -6.51
N GLU A 78 -18.50 -2.04 -5.77
CA GLU A 78 -18.51 -1.54 -4.38
C GLU A 78 -17.87 -2.50 -3.37
N ALA A 79 -17.93 -3.81 -3.61
CA ALA A 79 -17.27 -4.80 -2.76
C ALA A 79 -15.73 -4.71 -2.81
N GLU A 80 -15.15 -4.02 -3.81
CA GLU A 80 -13.72 -3.70 -3.79
C GLU A 80 -13.37 -2.66 -2.73
N ASP A 81 -14.28 -1.73 -2.43
CA ASP A 81 -14.03 -0.66 -1.45
C ASP A 81 -14.20 -1.18 -0.01
N THR A 82 -15.15 -2.10 0.23
CA THR A 82 -15.26 -2.81 1.51
C THR A 82 -14.02 -3.70 1.77
N LEU A 83 -13.50 -4.36 0.73
CA LEU A 83 -12.26 -5.13 0.82
C LEU A 83 -11.06 -4.24 1.18
N VAL A 84 -10.99 -3.02 0.64
CA VAL A 84 -9.95 -2.05 0.99
C VAL A 84 -10.03 -1.66 2.47
N ASN A 85 -11.23 -1.40 3.01
CA ASN A 85 -11.42 -1.08 4.42
C ASN A 85 -10.96 -2.22 5.34
N LEU A 86 -11.33 -3.46 5.04
CA LEU A 86 -10.86 -4.64 5.79
C LEU A 86 -9.33 -4.81 5.75
N ILE A 87 -8.68 -4.43 4.65
CA ILE A 87 -7.22 -4.40 4.57
C ILE A 87 -6.65 -3.33 5.52
N TYR A 88 -7.29 -2.17 5.64
CA TYR A 88 -6.87 -1.13 6.60
C TYR A 88 -7.05 -1.58 8.05
N ASP A 89 -8.20 -2.18 8.39
CA ASP A 89 -8.46 -2.69 9.74
C ASP A 89 -7.44 -3.74 10.16
N ARG A 90 -7.07 -4.63 9.25
CA ARG A 90 -5.99 -5.60 9.50
C ARG A 90 -4.63 -4.94 9.72
N ARG A 91 -4.34 -3.88 8.98
CA ARG A 91 -3.09 -3.12 9.18
C ARG A 91 -3.07 -2.43 10.53
N LEU A 92 -4.21 -1.90 10.99
CA LEU A 92 -4.36 -1.34 12.34
C LEU A 92 -4.09 -2.39 13.42
N LYS A 93 -4.61 -3.61 13.22
CA LYS A 93 -4.37 -4.77 14.11
C LYS A 93 -2.96 -5.39 13.97
N LYS A 94 -2.06 -4.78 13.18
CA LYS A 94 -0.71 -5.31 12.85
C LYS A 94 -0.71 -6.73 12.25
N GLU A 95 -1.84 -7.17 11.70
CA GLU A 95 -1.98 -8.47 11.03
C GLU A 95 -1.49 -8.44 9.58
N LYS A 96 -1.01 -9.57 9.07
CA LYS A 96 -0.53 -9.68 7.68
C LYS A 96 -1.69 -9.83 6.70
N GLY A 97 -1.98 -8.77 5.94
CA GLY A 97 -2.85 -8.83 4.75
C GLY A 97 -2.15 -9.49 3.55
N THR A 98 -1.93 -10.81 3.61
CA THR A 98 -1.26 -11.57 2.53
C THR A 98 -2.06 -11.56 1.23
N ARG A 99 -1.41 -11.79 0.08
CA ARG A 99 -2.09 -11.89 -1.23
C ARG A 99 -3.15 -12.97 -1.24
N ASN A 100 -2.87 -14.11 -0.60
CA ASN A 100 -3.80 -15.22 -0.48
C ASN A 100 -5.03 -14.85 0.35
N TRP A 101 -4.84 -14.09 1.43
CA TRP A 101 -5.96 -13.61 2.22
C TRP A 101 -6.83 -12.62 1.45
N ILE A 102 -6.22 -11.68 0.71
CA ILE A 102 -6.96 -10.75 -0.16
C ILE A 102 -7.78 -11.54 -1.19
N ALA A 103 -7.19 -12.57 -1.80
CA ALA A 103 -7.91 -13.43 -2.74
C ALA A 103 -9.06 -14.21 -2.10
N ALA A 104 -8.86 -14.73 -0.88
CA ALA A 104 -9.90 -15.45 -0.15
C ALA A 104 -11.07 -14.52 0.22
N GLN A 105 -10.77 -13.35 0.79
CA GLN A 105 -11.79 -12.39 1.19
C GLN A 105 -12.57 -11.85 -0.03
N ALA A 106 -11.89 -11.58 -1.14
CA ALA A 106 -12.54 -11.16 -2.38
C ALA A 106 -13.49 -12.23 -2.93
N ARG A 107 -13.16 -13.52 -2.79
CA ARG A 107 -14.08 -14.61 -3.18
C ARG A 107 -15.30 -14.66 -2.27
N LEU A 108 -15.11 -14.56 -0.95
CA LEU A 108 -16.22 -14.56 0.01
C LEU A 108 -17.19 -13.42 -0.30
N MET A 109 -16.69 -12.21 -0.45
CA MET A 109 -17.50 -11.05 -0.79
C MET A 109 -18.23 -11.19 -2.13
N PHE A 110 -17.58 -11.79 -3.13
CA PHE A 110 -18.20 -12.06 -4.43
C PHE A 110 -19.35 -13.08 -4.34
N HIS A 111 -19.27 -14.03 -3.39
CA HIS A 111 -20.34 -14.98 -3.14
C HIS A 111 -21.46 -14.36 -2.28
N GLU A 112 -21.12 -13.52 -1.30
CA GLU A 112 -22.08 -12.84 -0.41
C GLU A 112 -22.85 -11.71 -1.10
N SER A 113 -22.22 -11.00 -2.05
CA SER A 113 -22.86 -9.89 -2.77
C SER A 113 -23.79 -10.35 -3.90
N ARG A 114 -23.90 -11.65 -4.15
CA ARG A 114 -24.71 -12.19 -5.25
C ARG A 114 -26.14 -12.42 -4.75
N THR A 115 -27.11 -11.79 -5.39
CA THR A 115 -28.54 -11.99 -5.11
C THR A 115 -28.98 -13.35 -5.65
N GLU A 116 -29.95 -14.01 -5.01
CA GLU A 116 -30.39 -15.37 -5.35
C GLU A 116 -30.80 -15.53 -6.83
N GLU A 117 -31.35 -14.48 -7.45
CA GLU A 117 -31.76 -14.46 -8.87
C GLU A 117 -30.57 -14.56 -9.86
N GLU A 118 -29.41 -14.00 -9.52
CA GLU A 118 -28.23 -14.03 -10.39
C GLU A 118 -27.45 -15.35 -10.29
N HIS A 119 -27.81 -16.25 -9.35
CA HIS A 119 -27.17 -17.56 -9.20
C HIS A 119 -27.42 -18.49 -10.39
N GLU A 120 -28.57 -18.35 -11.06
CA GLU A 120 -29.06 -19.27 -12.08
C GLU A 120 -28.60 -18.92 -13.51
N GLU A 121 -28.56 -17.63 -13.89
CA GLU A 121 -28.38 -17.25 -15.29
C GLU A 121 -26.93 -17.26 -15.78
N HIS A 122 -25.95 -16.88 -14.95
CA HIS A 122 -24.55 -16.75 -15.40
C HIS A 122 -23.54 -17.25 -14.36
N PRO A 123 -22.88 -18.40 -14.56
CA PRO A 123 -21.78 -18.85 -13.71
C PRO A 123 -20.50 -18.04 -13.97
N ILE A 124 -20.51 -16.75 -13.63
CA ILE A 124 -19.29 -15.94 -13.61
C ILE A 124 -18.43 -16.44 -12.45
N ARG A 125 -17.46 -17.31 -12.76
CA ARG A 125 -16.49 -17.80 -11.77
C ARG A 125 -15.42 -16.72 -11.52
N PHE A 126 -15.63 -15.90 -10.51
CA PHE A 126 -14.58 -15.03 -10.00
C PHE A 126 -13.53 -15.84 -9.24
N ALA A 127 -12.37 -16.06 -9.87
CA ALA A 127 -11.30 -16.88 -9.30
C ALA A 127 -10.37 -16.14 -8.32
N ALA A 128 -10.48 -14.80 -8.20
CA ALA A 128 -9.55 -13.94 -7.47
C ALA A 128 -8.07 -14.31 -7.74
N SER A 129 -7.71 -14.46 -9.01
CA SER A 129 -6.39 -14.96 -9.41
C SER A 129 -5.25 -14.02 -9.00
N ASN A 130 -4.03 -14.54 -8.87
CA ASN A 130 -2.84 -13.73 -8.54
C ASN A 130 -2.68 -12.48 -9.43
N PRO A 131 -2.87 -12.54 -10.76
CA PRO A 131 -2.89 -11.35 -11.61
C PRO A 131 -3.97 -10.33 -11.24
N TRP A 132 -5.16 -10.78 -10.86
CA TRP A 132 -6.22 -9.88 -10.38
C TRP A 132 -5.79 -9.19 -9.09
N VAL A 133 -5.25 -9.93 -8.11
CA VAL A 133 -4.73 -9.34 -6.85
C VAL A 133 -3.61 -8.35 -7.13
N THR A 134 -2.70 -8.62 -8.08
CA THR A 134 -1.66 -7.65 -8.47
C THR A 134 -2.24 -6.36 -9.02
N ALA A 135 -3.23 -6.46 -9.92
CA ALA A 135 -3.86 -5.30 -10.53
C ALA A 135 -4.68 -4.50 -9.51
N PHE A 136 -5.43 -5.18 -8.64
CA PHE A 136 -6.19 -4.57 -7.55
C PHE A 136 -5.29 -3.81 -6.58
N MET A 137 -4.18 -4.42 -6.15
CA MET A 137 -3.22 -3.75 -5.27
C MET A 137 -2.58 -2.53 -5.94
N GLN A 138 -2.26 -2.60 -7.23
CA GLN A 138 -1.71 -1.47 -7.98
C GLN A 138 -2.72 -0.34 -8.19
N SER A 139 -3.98 -0.66 -8.48
CA SER A 139 -5.02 0.35 -8.71
C SER A 139 -5.38 1.10 -7.43
N LYS A 140 -5.40 0.41 -6.28
CA LYS A 140 -5.74 0.97 -4.97
C LYS A 140 -4.52 1.43 -4.17
N ASN A 141 -3.33 1.50 -4.78
CA ASN A 141 -2.06 1.91 -4.14
C ASN A 141 -1.72 1.11 -2.86
N LEU A 142 -2.09 -0.16 -2.81
CA LEU A 142 -1.81 -1.04 -1.68
C LEU A 142 -0.45 -1.71 -1.87
N SER A 143 0.48 -1.48 -0.93
CA SER A 143 1.73 -2.23 -0.85
C SER A 143 1.68 -3.29 0.25
N LEU A 144 2.32 -4.43 0.01
CA LEU A 144 2.66 -5.34 1.10
C LEU A 144 3.87 -4.74 1.81
N ARG A 145 3.74 -4.36 3.08
CA ARG A 145 4.92 -4.08 3.91
C ARG A 145 5.74 -5.37 3.96
N ARG A 146 6.91 -5.36 3.32
CA ARG A 146 7.87 -6.47 3.45
C ARG A 146 8.42 -6.41 4.86
N HIS A 147 7.87 -7.25 5.73
CA HIS A 147 8.39 -7.47 7.09
C HIS A 147 9.88 -7.86 7.07
N SER A 148 10.36 -8.42 5.95
CA SER A 148 11.78 -8.72 5.75
C SER A 148 12.66 -7.49 5.61
N VAL A 149 12.18 -6.36 5.08
CA VAL A 149 13.02 -5.14 4.98
C VAL A 149 13.20 -4.54 6.36
N VAL A 150 12.13 -4.46 7.15
CA VAL A 150 12.16 -3.99 8.53
C VAL A 150 12.97 -4.93 9.42
N LYS A 151 12.74 -6.25 9.35
CA LYS A 151 13.58 -7.23 10.09
C LYS A 151 15.05 -7.19 9.67
N LYS A 152 15.35 -7.03 8.38
CA LYS A 152 16.74 -6.89 7.90
C LYS A 152 17.39 -5.59 8.37
N SER A 153 16.66 -4.49 8.44
CA SER A 153 17.21 -3.23 8.95
C SER A 153 17.43 -3.30 10.46
N ILE A 154 16.51 -3.89 11.22
CA ILE A 154 16.62 -4.08 12.68
C ILE A 154 17.80 -5.03 12.99
N GLY A 155 17.90 -6.16 12.29
CA GLY A 155 19.03 -7.08 12.40
C GLY A 155 20.37 -6.49 11.95
N LYS A 156 20.39 -5.57 10.97
CA LYS A 156 21.61 -4.84 10.58
C LYS A 156 22.19 -4.03 11.74
N TYR A 157 21.33 -3.51 12.61
CA TYR A 157 21.74 -2.77 13.81
C TYR A 157 21.90 -3.67 15.05
N GLY A 158 21.93 -5.00 14.87
CA GLY A 158 22.25 -5.94 15.94
C GLY A 158 21.08 -6.30 16.86
N PHE A 159 19.84 -6.03 16.44
CA PHE A 159 18.64 -6.45 17.16
C PHE A 159 18.01 -7.65 16.45
N HIS A 160 18.14 -8.83 17.06
CA HIS A 160 17.66 -10.09 16.52
C HIS A 160 16.38 -10.55 17.23
N ASP A 161 15.67 -11.53 16.65
CA ASP A 161 14.48 -12.09 17.31
C ASP A 161 14.86 -12.84 18.61
N ASP A 162 16.09 -13.36 18.68
CA ASP A 162 16.70 -13.94 19.86
C ASP A 162 17.55 -12.87 20.60
N PRO A 163 17.27 -12.56 21.88
CA PRO A 163 18.06 -11.64 22.68
C PRO A 163 19.55 -12.01 22.79
N ASP A 164 19.88 -13.30 22.78
CA ASP A 164 21.27 -13.78 22.91
C ASP A 164 22.11 -13.51 21.66
N ASP A 165 21.44 -13.25 20.53
CA ASP A 165 22.06 -12.85 19.27
C ASP A 165 22.24 -11.33 19.14
N TRP A 166 21.83 -10.54 20.14
CA TRP A 166 21.99 -9.10 20.08
C TRP A 166 23.48 -8.71 20.12
N PHE A 167 23.82 -7.64 19.40
CA PHE A 167 25.20 -7.14 19.42
C PHE A 167 25.62 -6.72 20.84
N ILE A 168 24.67 -6.22 21.63
CA ILE A 168 24.87 -5.80 23.02
C ILE A 168 25.08 -7.00 23.95
N THR A 169 24.48 -8.16 23.69
CA THR A 169 24.67 -9.36 24.55
C THR A 169 26.01 -10.05 24.30
N ARG A 170 26.58 -9.92 23.09
CA ARG A 170 27.94 -10.41 22.79
C ARG A 170 29.05 -9.48 23.27
N HIS A 171 28.74 -8.19 23.37
CA HIS A 171 29.65 -7.22 23.94
C HIS A 171 29.26 -6.99 25.40
N ASP A 172 29.86 -7.79 26.27
CA ASP A 172 29.81 -7.59 27.71
C ASP A 172 30.60 -6.32 28.10
N VAL A 173 30.06 -5.15 27.74
CA VAL A 173 30.70 -3.85 28.03
C VAL A 173 30.47 -3.49 29.50
N TYR A 174 29.36 -3.95 30.08
CA TYR A 174 28.98 -3.61 31.44
C TYR A 174 28.37 -4.77 32.21
N ASP A 175 27.98 -5.90 31.62
CA ASP A 175 27.14 -6.87 32.32
C ASP A 175 27.94 -7.68 33.37
N ALA A 176 29.11 -8.23 33.05
CA ALA A 176 29.96 -8.89 34.04
C ALA A 176 30.57 -7.91 35.05
N GLN A 177 30.98 -6.72 34.61
CA GLN A 177 31.51 -5.70 35.53
C GLN A 177 30.42 -5.18 36.46
N PHE A 178 29.22 -4.95 35.94
CA PHE A 178 28.03 -4.59 36.73
C PHE A 178 27.66 -5.73 37.67
N ARG A 179 27.56 -6.97 37.20
CA ARG A 179 27.26 -8.13 38.07
C ARG A 179 28.31 -8.33 39.15
N GLN A 180 29.61 -8.16 38.84
CA GLN A 180 30.68 -8.19 39.84
C GLN A 180 30.55 -7.04 40.84
N ALA A 181 30.35 -5.80 40.38
CA ALA A 181 30.18 -4.65 41.25
C ALA A 181 28.90 -4.76 42.10
N TRP A 182 27.82 -5.28 41.53
CA TRP A 182 26.53 -5.50 42.19
C TRP A 182 26.61 -6.60 43.24
N SER A 183 27.28 -7.71 42.93
CA SER A 183 27.56 -8.77 43.91
C SER A 183 28.58 -8.34 44.97
N ALA A 184 29.54 -7.47 44.64
CA ALA A 184 30.49 -6.91 45.60
C ALA A 184 29.81 -5.91 46.56
N ALA A 185 28.93 -5.04 46.05
CA ALA A 185 28.12 -4.14 46.85
C ALA A 185 27.18 -4.90 47.80
N SER A 186 26.57 -6.00 47.32
CA SER A 186 25.75 -6.89 48.15
C SER A 186 26.52 -7.62 49.26
N LEU A 187 27.85 -7.74 49.16
CA LEU A 187 28.71 -8.34 50.17
C LEU A 187 29.18 -7.32 51.22
N ASP A 188 29.37 -6.07 50.81
CA ASP A 188 29.70 -4.96 51.74
C ASP A 188 28.49 -4.56 52.60
N ASP A 189 27.26 -4.65 52.09
CA ASP A 189 26.04 -4.41 52.88
C ASP A 189 25.79 -5.47 53.97
N GLN A 190 26.32 -6.69 53.84
CA GLN A 190 26.20 -7.71 54.88
C GLN A 190 27.21 -7.55 56.03
N ALA A 191 28.19 -6.65 55.90
CA ALA A 191 29.17 -6.40 56.96
C ALA A 191 28.80 -5.19 57.85
N ALA A 192 27.78 -4.39 57.48
CA ALA A 192 27.49 -3.12 58.14
C ALA A 192 26.12 -3.00 58.82
N ASP A 193 25.20 -3.97 58.73
CA ASP A 193 23.89 -3.86 59.41
C ASP A 193 23.61 -4.97 60.42
N SER A 194 24.19 -4.76 61.60
CA SER A 194 23.62 -5.19 62.87
C SER A 194 23.26 -3.94 63.68
N SER A 195 22.39 -3.07 63.16
CA SER A 195 21.68 -2.13 64.03
C SER A 195 20.39 -1.59 63.40
N GLY A 196 19.29 -2.32 63.61
CA GLY A 196 17.93 -1.80 63.81
C GLY A 196 17.46 -0.69 62.87
N ALA A 197 16.96 -1.07 61.70
CA ALA A 197 16.22 -0.17 60.83
C ALA A 197 14.88 0.25 61.50
N ASN A 198 14.69 1.56 61.67
CA ASN A 198 13.43 2.14 62.12
C ASN A 198 12.43 2.14 60.94
N GLU A 199 11.20 1.71 61.21
CA GLU A 199 10.11 1.59 60.22
C GLU A 199 9.63 2.94 59.66
N ASP A 200 10.11 4.08 60.19
CA ASP A 200 9.69 5.42 59.80
C ASP A 200 10.37 5.97 58.52
N GLU A 201 11.51 5.42 58.08
CA GLU A 201 12.22 5.90 56.86
C GLU A 201 11.67 5.31 55.56
N VAL A 202 10.96 4.18 55.62
CA VAL A 202 10.40 3.51 54.43
C VAL A 202 9.10 4.16 53.94
N ASP A 203 8.36 4.83 54.83
CA ASP A 203 7.12 5.53 54.47
C ASP A 203 7.38 6.84 53.70
N GLU A 204 8.49 7.55 53.97
CA GLU A 204 8.83 8.80 53.28
C GLU A 204 9.27 8.59 51.80
N LEU A 205 9.76 7.38 51.45
CA LEU A 205 10.14 7.02 50.08
C LEU A 205 8.94 6.59 49.21
N LEU A 206 7.84 6.15 49.81
CA LEU A 206 6.62 5.75 49.10
C LEU A 206 5.77 6.96 48.71
N ASP A 207 5.82 8.05 49.48
CA ASP A 207 5.12 9.31 49.15
C ASP A 207 5.73 10.05 47.94
N ALA A 208 6.96 9.73 47.54
CA ALA A 208 7.64 10.40 46.42
C ALA A 208 7.32 9.82 45.02
N PHE A 209 6.62 8.67 44.93
CA PHE A 209 6.39 7.96 43.67
C PHE A 209 5.00 8.17 43.04
N ASP A 210 4.09 8.88 43.69
CA ASP A 210 2.67 8.98 43.28
C ASP A 210 2.29 10.26 42.50
N GLU A 211 3.24 11.11 42.10
CA GLU A 211 2.93 12.28 41.27
C GLU A 211 3.60 12.24 39.88
N VAL A 212 3.05 11.44 38.98
CA VAL A 212 3.23 11.65 37.53
C VAL A 212 1.87 11.66 36.84
N TRP A 213 1.29 12.86 36.71
CA TRP A 213 0.13 13.08 35.86
C TRP A 213 0.60 13.23 34.41
N ILE A 214 0.04 12.41 33.52
CA ILE A 214 0.17 12.57 32.07
C ILE A 214 -1.13 13.24 31.60
N GLU A 215 -1.04 14.50 31.17
CA GLU A 215 -2.15 15.22 30.53
C GLU A 215 -2.35 14.75 29.08
N ASP A 216 -3.62 14.69 28.64
CA ASP A 216 -4.06 14.39 27.26
C ASP A 216 -3.67 15.48 26.25
#